data_AF-A0A1R3GG64-F1
#
_entry.id   AF-A0A1R3GG64-F1
#
_cell.length_a   1.000
_cell.length_b   1.000
_cell.length_c   1.000
_cell.angle_alpha   90.00
_cell.angle_beta   90.00
_cell.angle_gamma   90.00
#
_symmetry.space_group_name_H-M   'P 1'
#
loop_
_entity.id
_entity.type
_entity.pdbx_description
1 polymer ?
#
loop_
_entity_poly.entity_id
_entity_poly.type
_entity_poly.pdbx_seq_one_letter_code
_entity_poly.pdbx_strand_id
1 'polypeptide(L)'
;MESLQSLPPFSTLPNSASSAVNSKVATEQTLACAPSLVSGLLTQCDDLDRALIHLNRTLESSLVSYASFSDNIGDLFGDLSSKLTDLGSSVCFRSSVADGEGLGEELPALAKEVARVETVRAYAGEGFNRL
;
A
#
# COMPACT_ATOMS: atom_id res chain seq x y z
N MET A 1 26.01 12.52 52.18
CA MET A 1 26.10 11.05 52.15
C MET A 1 24.95 10.56 51.29
N GLU A 2 25.27 10.26 50.05
CA GLU A 2 24.34 9.93 48.97
C GLU A 2 23.93 8.47 49.16
N SER A 3 22.64 8.23 49.33
CA SER A 3 22.07 6.92 49.63
C SER A 3 22.30 5.99 48.44
N LEU A 4 23.13 4.96 48.60
CA LEU A 4 23.26 3.87 47.63
C LEU A 4 21.87 3.28 47.39
N GLN A 5 21.31 3.55 46.21
CA GLN A 5 20.12 2.85 45.72
C GLN A 5 20.44 1.36 45.78
N SER A 6 19.80 0.66 46.72
CA SER A 6 19.95 -0.78 46.88
C SER A 6 19.62 -1.44 45.55
N LEU A 7 20.60 -2.16 44.98
CA LEU A 7 20.38 -3.02 43.83
C LEU A 7 19.17 -3.93 44.10
N PRO A 8 18.32 -4.20 43.10
CA PRO A 8 17.20 -5.12 43.25
C PRO A 8 17.71 -6.49 43.74
N PRO A 9 16.96 -7.17 44.62
CA PRO A 9 17.41 -8.43 45.21
C PRO A 9 17.70 -9.45 44.10
N PHE A 10 18.83 -10.16 44.22
CA PHE A 10 19.33 -11.14 43.24
C PHE A 10 18.29 -12.20 42.82
N SER A 11 17.25 -12.43 43.62
CA SER A 11 16.10 -13.27 43.30
C SER A 11 15.25 -12.80 42.13
N THR A 12 15.38 -11.55 41.67
CA THR A 12 14.66 -10.99 40.52
C THR A 12 15.46 -11.05 39.22
N LEU A 13 16.74 -11.42 39.29
CA LEU A 13 17.59 -11.52 38.09
C LEU A 13 17.30 -12.84 37.34
N PRO A 14 17.14 -12.79 36.01
CA PRO A 14 17.04 -14.00 35.19
C PRO A 14 18.24 -14.92 35.42
N ASN A 15 18.03 -16.24 35.39
CA ASN A 15 19.08 -17.24 35.65
C ASN A 15 20.34 -17.04 34.78
N SER A 16 20.19 -16.53 33.56
CA SER A 16 21.29 -16.18 32.67
C SER A 16 22.10 -14.97 33.16
N ALA A 17 21.44 -13.93 33.65
CA ALA A 17 22.09 -12.75 34.23
C ALA A 17 22.81 -13.11 35.54
N SER A 18 22.18 -13.91 36.39
CA SER A 18 22.78 -14.41 37.62
C SER A 18 24.01 -15.28 37.36
N SER A 19 23.96 -16.17 36.35
CA SER A 19 25.10 -17.00 35.94
C SER A 19 26.27 -16.16 35.38
N ALA A 20 25.97 -15.13 34.57
CA ALA A 20 26.97 -14.23 34.03
C ALA A 20 27.65 -13.39 35.13
N VAL A 21 26.90 -12.93 36.12
CA VAL A 21 27.44 -12.22 37.29
C VAL A 21 28.27 -13.17 38.16
N ASN A 22 27.75 -14.36 38.46
CA ASN A 22 28.42 -15.32 39.33
C ASN A 22 29.72 -15.86 38.73
N SER A 23 29.77 -16.08 37.41
CA SER A 23 31.00 -16.50 36.71
C SER A 23 32.11 -15.44 36.73
N LYS A 24 31.76 -14.16 36.90
CA LYS A 24 32.72 -13.04 36.99
C LYS A 24 33.12 -12.67 38.42
N VAL A 25 32.39 -13.11 39.44
CA VAL A 25 32.62 -12.78 40.86
C VAL A 25 33.32 -13.91 41.63
N ALA A 26 33.39 -15.12 41.07
CA ALA A 26 33.89 -16.32 41.75
C ALA A 26 35.40 -16.34 42.09
N THR A 27 36.19 -15.34 41.69
CA THR A 27 37.64 -15.28 41.94
C THR A 27 37.95 -14.17 42.93
N GLU A 28 38.64 -14.42 44.05
CA GLU A 28 38.87 -13.42 45.12
C GLU A 28 39.50 -12.08 44.65
N GLN A 29 40.21 -12.07 43.52
CA GLN A 29 40.74 -10.87 42.86
C GLN A 29 39.65 -9.94 42.27
N THR A 30 38.42 -10.43 42.11
CA THR A 30 37.30 -9.70 41.49
C THR A 30 36.49 -8.89 42.50
N LEU A 31 36.64 -9.10 43.81
CA LEU A 31 36.02 -8.24 44.83
C LEU A 31 36.54 -6.80 44.79
N ALA A 32 37.83 -6.62 44.46
CA ALA A 32 38.42 -5.30 44.21
C ALA A 32 37.95 -4.68 42.87
N CYS A 33 37.60 -5.52 41.89
CA CYS A 33 37.02 -5.12 40.60
C CYS A 33 35.48 -5.10 40.60
N ALA A 34 34.82 -5.41 41.71
CA ALA A 34 33.36 -5.44 41.78
C ALA A 34 32.74 -4.06 41.46
N PRO A 35 33.31 -2.92 41.92
CA PRO A 35 32.81 -1.60 41.54
C PRO A 35 32.94 -1.31 40.04
N SER A 36 34.04 -1.76 39.39
CA SER A 36 34.22 -1.55 37.95
C SER A 36 33.31 -2.46 37.12
N LEU A 37 33.00 -3.66 37.62
CA LEU A 37 31.99 -4.55 37.04
C LEU A 37 30.58 -3.96 37.12
N VAL A 38 30.20 -3.44 38.29
CA VAL A 38 28.90 -2.78 38.48
C VAL A 38 28.79 -1.53 37.60
N SER A 39 29.84 -0.71 37.53
CA SER A 39 29.88 0.45 36.63
C SER A 39 29.73 0.04 35.17
N GLY A 40 30.41 -1.02 34.72
CA GLY A 40 30.30 -1.51 33.35
C GLY A 40 28.92 -2.07 33.02
N LEU A 41 28.28 -2.77 33.97
CA LEU A 41 26.90 -3.23 33.84
C LEU A 41 25.91 -2.06 33.76
N LEU A 42 26.08 -1.04 34.60
CA LEU A 42 25.28 0.19 34.55
C LEU A 42 25.40 0.89 33.20
N THR A 43 26.61 1.06 32.67
CA THR A 43 26.81 1.64 31.33
C THR A 43 26.13 0.81 30.25
N GLN A 44 26.23 -0.53 30.32
CA GLN A 44 25.54 -1.40 29.36
C GLN A 44 24.01 -1.32 29.48
N CYS A 45 23.47 -1.18 30.69
CA CYS A 45 22.05 -0.94 30.90
C CYS A 45 21.62 0.40 30.30
N ASP A 46 22.38 1.47 30.55
CA ASP A 46 22.10 2.81 30.00
C ASP A 46 22.16 2.83 28.46
N ASP A 47 23.16 2.16 27.88
CA ASP A 47 23.29 2.02 26.43
C ASP A 47 22.14 1.21 25.83
N LEU A 48 21.74 0.12 26.49
CA LEU A 48 20.59 -0.69 26.07
C LEU A 48 19.29 0.11 26.14
N ASP A 49 19.09 0.88 27.22
CA ASP A 49 17.89 1.69 27.41
C ASP A 49 17.82 2.80 26.33
N ARG A 50 18.94 3.45 26.04
CA ARG A 50 19.06 4.40 24.93
C ARG A 50 18.76 3.76 23.58
N ALA A 51 19.27 2.54 23.33
CA ALA A 51 19.00 1.81 22.10
C ALA A 51 17.51 1.44 21.96
N LEU A 52 16.86 1.05 23.06
CA LEU A 52 15.44 0.74 23.13
C LEU A 52 14.57 1.97 22.83
N ILE A 53 14.89 3.11 23.43
CA ILE A 53 14.22 4.38 23.17
C ILE A 53 14.38 4.79 21.70
N HIS A 54 15.59 4.66 21.15
CA HIS A 54 15.87 4.97 19.75
C HIS A 54 15.07 4.06 18.80
N LEU A 55 15.06 2.75 19.08
CA LEU A 55 14.32 1.78 18.29
C LEU A 55 12.82 2.06 18.32
N ASN A 56 12.26 2.36 19.49
CA ASN A 56 10.85 2.68 19.63
C ASN A 56 10.47 3.93 18.81
N ARG A 57 11.26 5.01 18.91
CA ARG A 57 11.05 6.21 18.07
C ARG A 57 11.15 5.94 16.58
N THR A 58 12.09 5.07 16.18
CA THR A 58 12.25 4.68 14.77
C THR A 58 11.02 3.90 14.27
N LEU A 59 10.50 2.98 15.09
CA LEU A 59 9.28 2.24 14.80
C LEU A 59 8.07 3.15 14.69
N GLU A 60 7.89 4.06 15.64
CA GLU A 60 6.81 5.07 15.61
C GLU A 60 6.88 5.91 14.32
N SER A 61 8.06 6.43 13.98
CA SER A 61 8.25 7.21 12.75
C SER A 61 7.95 6.39 11.49
N SER A 62 8.37 5.13 11.46
CA SER A 62 8.12 4.22 10.34
C SER A 62 6.63 3.92 10.20
N LEU A 63 5.93 3.69 11.31
CA LEU A 63 4.50 3.42 11.32
C LEU A 63 3.69 4.62 10.84
N VAL A 64 4.03 5.84 11.29
CA VAL A 64 3.40 7.08 10.81
C VAL A 64 3.61 7.28 9.31
N SER A 65 4.82 6.99 8.82
CA SER A 65 5.14 7.05 7.39
C SER A 65 4.32 6.04 6.59
N TYR A 66 4.18 4.82 7.11
CA TYR A 66 3.39 3.77 6.47
C TYR A 66 1.89 4.09 6.46
N ALA A 67 1.35 4.61 7.56
CA ALA A 67 -0.03 5.08 7.62
C ALA A 67 -0.30 6.16 6.57
N SER A 68 0.59 7.16 6.47
CA SER A 68 0.49 8.23 5.47
C SER A 68 0.55 7.70 4.04
N PHE A 69 1.39 6.69 3.78
CA PHE A 69 1.47 6.01 2.49
C PHE A 69 0.20 5.20 2.17
N SER A 70 -0.38 4.55 3.17
CA SER A 70 -1.63 3.80 3.04
C SER A 70 -2.81 4.73 2.72
N ASP A 71 -2.91 5.88 3.40
CA ASP A 71 -3.94 6.87 3.15
C ASP A 71 -3.86 7.39 1.70
N ASN A 72 -2.64 7.66 1.22
CA ASN A 72 -2.40 8.05 -0.17
C ASN A 72 -2.90 7.00 -1.19
N ILE A 73 -2.67 5.71 -0.92
CA ILE A 73 -3.19 4.62 -1.76
C ILE A 73 -4.73 4.61 -1.75
N GLY A 74 -5.34 4.85 -0.59
CA GLY A 74 -6.79 4.95 -0.46
C GLY A 74 -7.37 6.06 -1.33
N ASP A 75 -6.77 7.24 -1.27
CA ASP A 75 -7.15 8.40 -2.09
C ASP A 75 -7.00 8.09 -3.58
N LEU A 76 -5.87 7.48 -4.00
CA LEU A 76 -5.62 7.12 -5.39
C LEU A 76 -6.66 6.12 -5.93
N PHE A 77 -7.09 5.17 -5.09
CA PHE A 77 -8.12 4.19 -5.45
C PHE A 77 -9.49 4.86 -5.55
N GLY A 78 -9.81 5.81 -4.66
CA GLY A 78 -11.02 6.63 -4.74
C GLY A 78 -11.07 7.44 -6.03
N ASP A 79 -9.96 8.08 -6.41
CA ASP A 79 -9.83 8.83 -7.66
C ASP A 79 -9.98 7.94 -8.89
N LEU A 80 -9.36 6.75 -8.90
CA LEU A 80 -9.52 5.80 -10.00
C LEU A 80 -10.96 5.30 -10.12
N SER A 81 -11.59 4.97 -8.98
CA SER A 81 -12.98 4.50 -8.95
C SER A 81 -13.93 5.56 -9.49
N SER A 82 -13.78 6.82 -9.06
CA SER A 82 -14.60 7.93 -9.56
C SER A 82 -14.43 8.16 -11.06
N LYS A 83 -13.19 8.14 -11.59
CA LYS A 83 -12.91 8.24 -13.03
C LYS A 83 -13.52 7.09 -13.82
N LEU A 84 -13.49 5.86 -13.29
CA LEU A 84 -14.08 4.70 -13.94
C LEU A 84 -15.61 4.79 -13.96
N THR A 85 -16.22 5.27 -12.87
CA THR A 85 -17.67 5.54 -12.81
C THR A 85 -18.07 6.63 -13.78
N ASP A 86 -17.31 7.73 -13.86
CA ASP A 86 -17.54 8.81 -14.83
C ASP A 86 -17.45 8.29 -16.27
N LEU A 87 -16.41 7.51 -16.59
CA LEU A 87 -16.24 6.89 -17.89
C LEU A 87 -17.38 5.93 -18.23
N GLY A 88 -17.79 5.08 -17.27
CA GLY A 88 -18.92 4.18 -17.42
C GLY A 88 -20.23 4.94 -17.67
N SER A 89 -20.45 6.05 -16.97
CA SER A 89 -21.61 6.91 -17.20
C SER A 89 -21.56 7.54 -18.59
N SER A 90 -20.41 8.03 -19.04
CA SER A 90 -20.21 8.62 -20.37
C SER A 90 -20.46 7.61 -21.50
N VAL A 91 -20.00 6.37 -21.33
CA VAL A 91 -20.27 5.26 -22.27
C VAL A 91 -21.76 4.92 -22.29
N CYS A 92 -22.43 4.90 -21.14
CA CYS A 92 -23.87 4.62 -21.04
C CYS A 92 -24.72 5.77 -21.63
N PHE A 93 -24.30 7.02 -21.44
CA PHE A 93 -24.90 8.18 -22.12
C PHE A 93 -24.76 8.06 -23.65
N ARG A 94 -23.59 7.65 -24.16
CA ARG A 94 -23.41 7.42 -25.61
C ARG A 94 -24.25 6.25 -26.14
N SER A 95 -24.44 5.17 -25.37
CA SER A 95 -25.32 4.07 -25.80
C SER A 95 -26.79 4.45 -25.74
N SER A 96 -27.20 5.30 -24.78
CA SER A 96 -28.58 5.79 -24.70
C SER A 96 -28.94 6.77 -25.82
N VAL A 97 -27.96 7.51 -26.36
CA VAL A 97 -28.15 8.37 -27.55
C VAL A 97 -28.11 7.55 -28.85
N ALA A 98 -27.67 6.28 -28.79
CA ALA A 98 -27.64 5.39 -29.95
C ALA A 98 -28.99 4.72 -30.27
N ASP A 99 -30.03 4.95 -29.47
CA ASP A 99 -31.37 4.35 -29.69
C ASP A 99 -32.29 5.21 -30.59
N GLY A 100 -31.72 6.15 -31.36
CA GLY A 100 -32.53 6.94 -32.29
C GLY A 100 -31.80 7.76 -33.36
N GLU A 101 -30.50 8.06 -33.20
CA GLU A 101 -29.88 9.10 -34.05
C GLU A 101 -28.50 8.72 -34.64
N GLY A 102 -28.15 7.44 -34.60
CA GLY A 102 -26.91 6.92 -35.20
C GLY A 102 -27.22 5.98 -36.37
N LEU A 103 -27.22 6.48 -37.61
CA LEU A 103 -27.28 5.71 -38.87
C LEU A 103 -28.48 4.74 -39.04
N GLY A 104 -29.37 4.65 -38.06
CA GLY A 104 -30.49 3.70 -38.03
C GLY A 104 -31.53 3.97 -39.11
N GLU A 105 -31.71 5.23 -39.52
CA GLU A 105 -32.61 5.61 -40.62
C GLU A 105 -31.88 5.79 -41.96
N GLU A 106 -30.61 6.20 -41.95
CA GLU A 106 -29.83 6.43 -43.17
C GLU A 106 -29.44 5.13 -43.88
N LEU A 107 -29.11 4.07 -43.14
CA LEU A 107 -28.78 2.76 -43.72
C LEU A 107 -29.98 2.11 -44.44
N PRO A 108 -31.19 2.07 -43.86
CA PRO A 108 -32.40 1.62 -44.56
C PRO A 108 -32.79 2.52 -45.73
N ALA A 109 -32.67 3.85 -45.60
CA ALA A 109 -32.95 4.78 -46.68
C ALA A 109 -31.99 4.56 -47.86
N LEU A 110 -30.71 4.34 -47.58
CA LEU A 110 -29.69 4.01 -48.59
C LEU A 110 -29.96 2.64 -49.22
N ALA A 111 -30.32 1.62 -48.45
CA ALA A 111 -30.69 0.31 -48.98
C ALA A 111 -31.91 0.39 -49.93
N LYS A 112 -32.90 1.21 -49.58
CA LYS A 112 -34.06 1.47 -50.44
C LYS A 112 -33.68 2.17 -51.74
N GLU A 113 -32.79 3.16 -51.69
CA GLU A 113 -32.33 3.85 -52.89
C GLU A 113 -31.45 2.95 -53.77
N VAL A 114 -30.59 2.11 -53.19
CA VAL A 114 -29.81 1.12 -53.94
C VAL A 114 -30.73 0.13 -54.66
N ALA A 115 -31.76 -0.40 -53.99
CA ALA A 115 -32.74 -1.28 -54.63
C ALA A 115 -33.48 -0.60 -55.79
N ARG A 116 -33.78 0.70 -55.65
CA ARG A 116 -34.41 1.50 -56.71
C ARG A 116 -33.45 1.73 -57.89
N VAL A 117 -32.17 1.95 -57.64
CA VAL A 117 -31.15 2.10 -58.68
C VAL A 117 -30.90 0.77 -59.39
N GLU A 118 -30.87 -0.35 -58.67
CA GLU A 118 -30.70 -1.68 -59.26
C GLU A 118 -31.89 -2.08 -60.12
N THR A 119 -33.12 -1.75 -59.72
CA THR A 119 -34.31 -1.96 -60.56
C THR A 119 -34.28 -1.11 -61.83
N VAL A 120 -33.89 0.18 -61.75
CA VAL A 120 -33.69 1.02 -62.94
C VAL A 120 -32.60 0.44 -63.85
N ARG A 121 -31.49 -0.07 -63.28
CA ARG A 121 -30.43 -0.73 -64.04
C ARG A 121 -30.91 -2.01 -64.71
N ALA A 122 -31.72 -2.83 -64.04
CA ALA A 122 -32.31 -4.04 -64.62
C ALA A 122 -33.19 -3.70 -65.83
N TYR A 123 -34.06 -2.70 -65.71
CA TYR A 123 -34.86 -2.20 -66.84
C TYR A 123 -34.01 -1.64 -67.98
N ALA A 124 -32.94 -0.90 -67.68
CA ALA A 124 -32.03 -0.37 -68.69
C ALA A 124 -31.18 -1.46 -69.37
N GLY A 125 -30.74 -2.49 -68.63
CA GLY A 125 -29.99 -3.63 -69.15
C GLY A 125 -30.84 -4.63 -69.94
N GLU A 126 -32.11 -4.81 -69.56
CA GLU A 126 -33.09 -5.58 -70.33
C GLU A 126 -33.55 -4.84 -71.59
N GLY A 127 -33.61 -3.50 -71.55
CA GLY A 127 -33.86 -2.67 -72.73
C GLY A 127 -32.72 -2.67 -73.76
N PHE A 128 -31.47 -2.89 -73.32
CA PHE A 128 -30.29 -2.90 -74.21
C PHE A 128 -30.01 -4.27 -74.85
N ASN A 129 -30.48 -5.38 -74.24
CA ASN A 129 -30.36 -6.74 -74.81
C ASN A 129 -31.54 -7.13 -75.73
N ARG A 130 -32.42 -6.19 -76.06
CA ARG A 130 -33.60 -6.40 -76.91
C ARG A 130 -33.66 -5.40 -78.09
N LEU A 131 -32.48 -5.04 -78.61
CA LEU A 131 -32.22 -4.40 -79.90
C LEU A 131 -31.13 -5.20 -80.61
#